data_AF-A0A9N9JMS2-F1
#
_entry.id   AF-A0A9N9JMS2-F1
#
_cell.length_a   1.000
_cell.length_b   1.000
_cell.length_c   1.000
_cell.angle_alpha   90.00
_cell.angle_beta   90.00
_cell.angle_gamma   90.00
#
_symmetry.space_group_name_H-M   'P 1'
#
loop_
_entity.id
_entity.type
_entity.pdbx_description
1 polymer ?
#
loop_
_entity_poly.entity_id
_entity_poly.type
_entity_poly.pdbx_seq_one_letter_code
_entity_poly.pdbx_strand_id
1 'polypeptide(L)'
;MQSELDLLEEKAKEVTLTELKAKNAELMVEKANLEAKNAEYIKLKDETAKLKTENTKLLTQIIEKYAKNKADRKKSEYSHLVTVFDKKNRKFQAKCVKIAVDILNEKPIIEYRPPFLNGLELDAFFQKYQIALEVQGSQHRLHSTSWYKDIKRFEDIVDRDRKKRCLCQLNGIFLLEVWYDENPEKVIPERIQKIKDFVNQAFKVFDL
;
A
#
# COMPACT_ATOMS: atom_id res chain seq x y z
N MET A 1 82.67 -24.05 15.94
CA MET A 1 81.81 -22.89 15.59
C MET A 1 81.15 -23.06 14.23
N GLN A 2 81.87 -23.17 13.10
CA GLN A 2 81.22 -23.30 11.78
C GLN A 2 80.30 -24.54 11.67
N SER A 3 80.75 -25.71 12.15
CA SER A 3 79.98 -26.97 12.11
C SER A 3 78.72 -27.00 12.99
N GLU A 4 78.68 -26.21 14.07
CA GLU A 4 77.51 -26.12 14.95
C GLU A 4 76.45 -25.17 14.37
N LEU A 5 76.91 -24.13 13.68
CA LEU A 5 76.03 -23.19 12.96
C LEU A 5 75.33 -23.90 11.79
N ASP A 6 76.09 -24.68 11.01
CA ASP A 6 75.55 -25.45 9.88
C ASP A 6 74.51 -26.49 10.34
N LEU A 7 74.74 -27.14 11.49
CA LEU A 7 73.82 -28.11 12.09
C LEU A 7 72.53 -27.47 12.62
N LEU A 8 72.62 -26.25 13.16
CA LEU A 8 71.45 -25.47 13.60
C LEU A 8 70.62 -24.99 12.41
N GLU A 9 71.28 -24.59 11.32
CA GLU A 9 70.61 -24.16 10.09
C GLU A 9 69.89 -25.33 9.39
N GLU A 10 70.50 -26.53 9.39
CA GLU A 10 69.88 -27.74 8.86
C GLU A 10 68.63 -28.14 9.67
N LYS A 11 68.71 -28.09 11.01
CA LYS A 11 67.54 -28.33 11.89
C LYS A 11 66.43 -27.31 11.68
N ALA A 12 66.75 -26.03 11.49
CA ALA A 12 65.76 -24.99 11.20
C ALA A 12 65.07 -25.22 9.85
N LYS A 13 65.81 -25.68 8.83
CA LYS A 13 65.26 -26.07 7.52
C LYS A 13 64.35 -27.29 7.63
N GLU A 14 64.71 -28.27 8.45
CA GLU A 14 63.84 -29.44 8.68
C GLU A 14 62.53 -29.08 9.38
N VAL A 15 62.58 -28.23 10.41
CA VAL A 15 61.38 -27.76 11.13
C VAL A 15 60.45 -26.96 10.21
N THR A 16 61.00 -26.06 9.41
CA THR A 16 60.21 -25.29 8.43
C THR A 16 59.61 -26.18 7.34
N LEU A 17 60.33 -27.22 6.91
CA LEU A 17 59.83 -28.19 5.95
C LEU A 17 58.67 -29.03 6.52
N THR A 18 58.72 -29.44 7.79
CA THR A 18 57.60 -30.15 8.44
C THR A 18 56.38 -29.26 8.62
N GLU A 19 56.55 -27.99 8.99
CA GLU A 19 55.44 -27.02 9.08
C GLU A 19 54.78 -26.76 7.72
N LEU A 20 55.57 -26.61 6.65
CA LEU A 20 55.04 -26.45 5.30
C LEU A 20 54.29 -27.70 4.81
N LYS A 21 54.77 -28.89 5.16
CA LYS A 21 54.06 -30.16 4.86
C LYS A 21 52.73 -30.25 5.59
N ALA A 22 52.66 -29.83 6.85
CA ALA A 22 51.41 -29.80 7.63
C ALA A 22 50.40 -28.82 7.03
N LYS A 23 50.82 -27.58 6.73
CA LYS A 23 49.96 -26.58 6.07
C LYS A 23 49.47 -27.03 4.69
N ASN A 24 50.33 -27.69 3.91
CA ASN A 24 49.91 -28.26 2.62
C ASN A 24 48.87 -29.37 2.79
N ALA A 25 48.97 -30.20 3.83
CA ALA A 25 47.97 -31.21 4.11
C ALA A 25 46.62 -30.58 4.49
N GLU A 26 46.62 -29.53 5.33
CA GLU A 26 45.42 -28.78 5.70
C GLU A 26 44.75 -28.12 4.48
N LEU A 27 45.54 -27.45 3.62
CA LEU A 27 45.04 -26.84 2.39
C LEU A 27 44.44 -27.87 1.42
N MET A 28 45.01 -29.07 1.34
CA MET A 28 44.46 -30.15 0.50
C MET A 28 43.10 -30.63 1.01
N VAL A 29 42.91 -30.70 2.33
CA VAL A 29 41.62 -31.04 2.95
C VAL A 29 40.59 -29.92 2.70
N GLU A 30 40.99 -28.67 2.86
CA GLU A 30 40.09 -27.52 2.63
C GLU A 30 39.65 -27.42 1.16
N LYS A 31 40.58 -27.65 0.23
CA LYS A 31 40.28 -27.70 -1.20
C LYS A 31 39.27 -28.80 -1.53
N ALA A 32 39.44 -30.01 -0.97
CA ALA A 32 38.51 -31.11 -1.17
C ALA A 32 37.10 -30.77 -0.63
N ASN A 33 37.02 -30.10 0.53
CA ASN A 33 35.75 -29.64 1.11
C ASN A 33 35.05 -28.58 0.24
N LEU A 34 35.80 -27.64 -0.34
CA LEU A 34 35.26 -26.63 -1.25
C LEU A 34 34.75 -27.24 -2.56
N GLU A 35 35.47 -28.23 -3.11
CA GLU A 35 35.04 -28.96 -4.30
C GLU A 35 33.73 -29.72 -4.05
N ALA A 36 33.58 -30.35 -2.88
CA ALA A 36 32.34 -31.02 -2.48
C ALA A 36 31.15 -30.03 -2.36
N LYS A 37 31.35 -28.89 -1.69
CA LYS A 37 30.32 -27.83 -1.58
C LYS A 37 29.93 -27.25 -2.94
N ASN A 38 30.89 -27.09 -3.85
CA ASN A 38 30.60 -26.58 -5.19
C ASN A 38 29.76 -27.58 -6.01
N ALA A 39 30.01 -28.88 -5.86
CA ALA A 39 29.18 -29.91 -6.48
C ALA A 39 27.73 -29.90 -5.96
N GLU A 40 27.54 -29.66 -4.66
CA GLU A 40 26.20 -29.50 -4.06
C GLU A 40 25.49 -28.23 -4.54
N TYR A 41 26.22 -27.11 -4.62
CA TYR A 41 25.69 -25.85 -5.15
C TYR A 41 25.19 -25.99 -6.60
N ILE A 42 25.92 -26.71 -7.45
CA ILE A 42 25.51 -26.97 -8.84
C ILE A 42 24.19 -27.76 -8.89
N LYS A 43 24.04 -28.80 -8.06
CA LYS A 43 22.80 -29.59 -7.99
C LYS A 43 21.60 -28.74 -7.56
N LEU A 44 21.76 -27.92 -6.51
CA LEU A 44 20.70 -27.02 -6.04
C LEU A 44 20.33 -25.98 -7.10
N LYS A 45 21.30 -25.48 -7.85
CA LYS A 45 21.05 -24.53 -8.95
C LYS A 45 20.24 -25.17 -10.08
N ASP A 46 20.48 -26.43 -10.40
CA ASP A 46 19.71 -27.15 -11.41
C ASP A 46 18.28 -27.45 -10.94
N GLU A 47 18.09 -27.83 -9.68
CA GLU A 47 16.77 -28.06 -9.09
C GLU A 47 15.93 -26.78 -9.03
N THR A 48 16.53 -25.65 -8.64
CA THR A 48 15.83 -24.36 -8.62
C THR A 48 15.41 -23.90 -10.02
N ALA A 49 16.22 -24.17 -11.06
CA ALA A 49 15.86 -23.90 -12.44
C ALA A 49 14.67 -24.76 -12.92
N LYS A 50 14.62 -26.04 -12.54
CA LYS A 50 13.50 -26.95 -12.83
C LYS A 50 12.21 -26.47 -12.17
N LEU A 51 12.25 -26.18 -10.86
CA LEU A 51 11.10 -25.70 -10.10
C LEU A 51 10.55 -24.37 -10.66
N LYS A 52 11.44 -23.46 -11.07
CA LYS A 52 11.03 -22.18 -11.69
C LYS A 52 10.28 -22.42 -13.00
N THR A 53 10.72 -23.38 -13.80
CA THR A 53 10.07 -23.74 -15.07
C THR A 53 8.69 -24.35 -14.83
N GLU A 54 8.56 -25.24 -13.86
CA GLU A 54 7.30 -25.88 -13.50
C GLU A 54 6.28 -24.88 -12.92
N ASN A 55 6.72 -24.00 -12.01
CA ASN A 55 5.90 -22.91 -11.49
C ASN A 55 5.38 -21.99 -12.61
N THR A 56 6.21 -21.69 -13.61
CA THR A 56 5.81 -20.86 -14.76
C THR A 56 4.71 -21.55 -15.59
N LYS A 57 4.82 -22.86 -15.79
CA LYS A 57 3.80 -23.65 -16.50
C LYS A 57 2.48 -23.69 -15.73
N LEU A 58 2.54 -23.93 -14.42
CA LEU A 58 1.34 -23.94 -13.56
C LEU A 58 0.65 -22.57 -13.54
N LEU A 59 1.42 -21.48 -13.40
CA LEU A 59 0.90 -20.11 -13.48
C LEU A 59 0.18 -19.86 -14.81
N THR A 60 0.75 -20.30 -15.93
CA THR A 60 0.16 -20.14 -17.26
C THR A 60 -1.17 -20.91 -17.36
N GLN A 61 -1.21 -22.17 -16.92
CA GLN A 61 -2.43 -22.99 -16.92
C GLN A 61 -3.54 -22.41 -16.03
N ILE A 62 -3.17 -21.84 -14.88
CA ILE A 62 -4.10 -21.15 -13.98
C ILE A 62 -4.66 -19.91 -14.68
N ILE A 63 -3.82 -19.07 -15.28
CA ILE A 63 -4.24 -17.86 -16.00
C ILE A 63 -5.20 -18.22 -17.13
N GLU A 64 -4.92 -19.25 -17.92
CA GLU A 64 -5.78 -19.72 -19.00
C GLU A 64 -7.14 -20.23 -18.51
N LYS A 65 -7.17 -21.01 -17.42
CA LYS A 65 -8.43 -21.45 -16.77
C LYS A 65 -9.24 -20.27 -16.26
N TYR A 66 -8.60 -19.27 -15.63
CA TYR A 66 -9.26 -18.05 -15.17
C TYR A 66 -9.79 -17.19 -16.33
N ALA A 67 -9.07 -17.13 -17.46
CA ALA A 67 -9.50 -16.41 -18.65
C ALA A 67 -10.74 -17.04 -19.30
N LYS A 68 -10.78 -18.38 -19.40
CA LYS A 68 -11.93 -19.14 -19.94
C LYS A 68 -13.17 -18.98 -19.06
N ASN A 69 -13.04 -19.07 -17.73
CA ASN A 69 -14.15 -18.88 -16.80
C ASN A 69 -14.70 -17.42 -16.74
N LYS A 70 -13.97 -16.44 -17.28
CA LYS A 70 -14.35 -15.02 -17.27
C LYS A 70 -15.21 -14.61 -18.47
N ALA A 71 -15.18 -15.38 -19.56
CA ALA A 71 -15.91 -15.05 -20.79
C ALA A 71 -17.44 -15.27 -20.68
N ASP A 72 -17.90 -16.22 -19.86
CA ASP A 72 -19.31 -16.65 -19.87
C ASP A 72 -20.24 -16.00 -18.81
N ARG A 73 -19.73 -15.17 -17.88
CA ARG A 73 -20.55 -14.65 -16.75
C ARG A 73 -20.67 -13.13 -16.54
N LYS A 74 -19.91 -12.25 -17.20
CA LYS A 74 -19.62 -10.91 -16.63
C LYS A 74 -20.25 -9.64 -17.22
N LYS A 75 -21.06 -9.68 -18.28
CA LYS A 75 -21.49 -8.42 -18.93
C LYS A 75 -22.80 -7.81 -18.41
N SER A 76 -23.82 -8.60 -18.03
CA SER A 76 -25.11 -8.04 -17.58
C SER A 76 -25.20 -7.83 -16.06
N GLU A 77 -24.69 -8.75 -15.23
CA GLU A 77 -24.73 -8.64 -13.77
C GLU A 77 -23.91 -7.46 -13.23
N TYR A 78 -22.72 -7.20 -13.77
CA TYR A 78 -21.86 -6.10 -13.31
C TYR A 78 -22.47 -4.73 -13.60
N SER A 79 -23.03 -4.53 -14.81
CA SER A 79 -23.71 -3.28 -15.17
C SER A 79 -24.92 -3.02 -14.28
N HIS A 80 -25.69 -4.07 -13.94
CA HIS A 80 -26.84 -3.93 -13.07
C HIS A 80 -26.43 -3.62 -11.63
N LEU A 81 -25.42 -4.32 -11.09
CA LEU A 81 -24.90 -4.08 -9.75
C LEU A 81 -24.34 -2.66 -9.60
N VAL A 82 -23.50 -2.21 -10.53
CA VAL A 82 -22.96 -0.83 -10.54
C VAL A 82 -24.10 0.20 -10.48
N THR A 83 -25.11 0.03 -11.33
CA THR A 83 -26.27 0.93 -11.37
C THR A 83 -27.07 0.94 -10.05
N VAL A 84 -27.21 -0.21 -9.40
CA VAL A 84 -27.90 -0.34 -8.10
C VAL A 84 -27.06 0.29 -6.98
N PHE A 85 -25.75 0.11 -6.99
CA PHE A 85 -24.83 0.74 -6.02
C PHE A 85 -24.79 2.26 -6.18
N ASP A 86 -24.72 2.79 -7.41
CA ASP A 86 -24.73 4.23 -7.67
C ASP A 86 -26.02 4.89 -7.20
N LYS A 87 -27.17 4.25 -7.43
CA LYS A 87 -28.47 4.71 -6.91
C LYS A 87 -28.53 4.72 -5.38
N LYS A 88 -27.94 3.71 -4.73
CA LYS A 88 -27.86 3.65 -3.25
C LYS A 88 -26.93 4.72 -2.69
N ASN A 89 -25.77 4.95 -3.31
CA ASN A 89 -24.82 5.99 -2.92
C ASN A 89 -25.43 7.37 -3.05
N ARG A 90 -26.15 7.67 -4.13
CA ARG A 90 -26.83 8.97 -4.31
C ARG A 90 -27.89 9.23 -3.22
N LYS A 91 -28.66 8.21 -2.82
CA LYS A 91 -29.62 8.32 -1.72
C LYS A 91 -28.92 8.57 -0.37
N PHE A 92 -27.80 7.89 -0.14
CA PHE A 92 -27.01 8.06 1.08
C PHE A 92 -26.36 9.46 1.13
N GLN A 93 -25.81 9.95 0.02
CA GLN A 93 -25.29 11.30 -0.12
C GLN A 93 -26.37 12.35 0.17
N ALA A 94 -27.54 12.22 -0.45
CA ALA A 94 -28.67 13.12 -0.19
C ALA A 94 -29.09 13.12 1.29
N LYS A 95 -29.06 11.95 1.95
CA LYS A 95 -29.32 11.85 3.40
C LYS A 95 -28.27 12.59 4.22
N CYS A 96 -26.98 12.41 3.91
CA CYS A 96 -25.89 13.09 4.61
C CYS A 96 -25.98 14.62 4.45
N VAL A 97 -26.21 15.09 3.22
CA VAL A 97 -26.39 16.51 2.90
C VAL A 97 -27.56 17.09 3.69
N LYS A 98 -28.70 16.39 3.73
CA LYS A 98 -29.88 16.84 4.48
C LYS A 98 -29.57 17.03 5.98
N ILE A 99 -28.92 16.03 6.60
CA ILE A 99 -28.55 16.12 8.02
C ILE A 99 -27.61 17.31 8.27
N ALA A 100 -26.62 17.52 7.41
CA ALA A 100 -25.72 18.66 7.52
C ALA A 100 -26.44 20.00 7.34
N VAL A 101 -27.38 20.11 6.40
CA VAL A 101 -28.27 21.29 6.23
C VAL A 101 -29.05 21.57 7.50
N ASP A 102 -29.67 20.55 8.09
CA ASP A 102 -30.50 20.70 9.30
C ASP A 102 -29.67 21.19 10.50
N ILE A 103 -28.40 20.77 10.61
CA ILE A 103 -27.50 21.13 11.72
C ILE A 103 -26.85 22.51 11.51
N LEU A 104 -26.44 22.82 10.28
CA LEU A 104 -25.75 24.06 9.94
C LEU A 104 -26.72 25.20 9.62
N ASN A 105 -27.99 24.87 9.34
CA ASN A 105 -29.01 25.81 8.90
C ASN A 105 -28.52 26.67 7.71
N GLU A 106 -27.83 26.02 6.78
CA GLU A 106 -27.24 26.64 5.60
C GLU A 106 -27.50 25.75 4.37
N LYS A 107 -27.82 26.37 3.25
CA LYS A 107 -27.94 25.68 1.96
C LYS A 107 -26.54 25.50 1.36
N PRO A 108 -26.09 24.26 1.06
CA PRO A 108 -24.78 24.04 0.49
C PRO A 108 -24.74 24.30 -1.01
N ILE A 109 -23.53 24.49 -1.52
CA ILE A 109 -23.19 24.32 -2.93
C ILE A 109 -22.96 22.82 -3.17
N ILE A 110 -23.79 22.19 -3.97
CA ILE A 110 -23.68 20.77 -4.32
C ILE A 110 -22.68 20.60 -5.47
N GLU A 111 -21.90 19.52 -5.46
CA GLU A 111 -20.94 19.19 -6.53
C GLU A 111 -19.95 20.37 -6.77
N TYR A 112 -19.38 20.89 -5.68
CA TYR A 112 -18.55 22.08 -5.69
C TYR A 112 -17.15 21.80 -6.25
N ARG A 113 -16.79 22.47 -7.36
CA ARG A 113 -15.50 22.35 -8.06
C ARG A 113 -14.73 23.67 -8.08
N PRO A 114 -14.20 24.14 -6.93
CA PRO A 114 -13.42 25.36 -6.88
C PRO A 114 -12.09 25.24 -7.66
N PRO A 115 -11.56 26.34 -8.22
CA PRO A 115 -10.29 26.33 -8.93
C PRO A 115 -9.12 25.76 -8.12
N PHE A 116 -9.05 26.03 -6.81
CA PHE A 116 -7.98 25.53 -5.94
C PHE A 116 -7.98 24.00 -5.78
N LEU A 117 -9.09 23.32 -6.09
CA LEU A 117 -9.18 21.86 -6.08
C LEU A 117 -8.62 21.19 -7.33
N ASN A 118 -8.09 21.95 -8.29
CA ASN A 118 -7.41 21.43 -9.48
C ASN A 118 -8.26 20.39 -10.25
N GLY A 119 -9.56 20.67 -10.42
CA GLY A 119 -10.51 19.80 -11.10
C GLY A 119 -11.15 18.71 -10.22
N LEU A 120 -10.78 18.60 -8.94
CA LEU A 120 -11.49 17.76 -7.97
C LEU A 120 -12.81 18.42 -7.53
N GLU A 121 -13.75 17.59 -7.06
CA GLU A 121 -15.09 17.98 -6.62
C GLU A 121 -15.29 17.67 -5.15
N LEU A 122 -16.15 18.43 -4.47
CA LEU A 122 -16.72 18.15 -3.16
C LEU A 122 -18.22 17.89 -3.31
N ASP A 123 -18.76 16.90 -2.60
CA ASP A 123 -20.19 16.56 -2.71
C ASP A 123 -21.10 17.71 -2.28
N ALA A 124 -20.75 18.38 -1.18
CA ALA A 124 -21.44 19.58 -0.72
C ALA A 124 -20.49 20.52 0.05
N PHE A 125 -20.68 21.83 -0.12
CA PHE A 125 -19.88 22.85 0.56
C PHE A 125 -20.77 23.89 1.25
N PHE A 126 -20.50 24.12 2.53
CA PHE A 126 -21.18 25.05 3.42
C PHE A 126 -20.24 26.25 3.64
N GLN A 127 -20.48 27.31 2.89
CA GLN A 127 -19.57 28.46 2.77
C GLN A 127 -19.43 29.22 4.09
N LYS A 128 -20.52 29.43 4.84
CA LYS A 128 -20.48 30.19 6.10
C LYS A 128 -19.58 29.52 7.13
N TYR A 129 -19.62 28.20 7.21
CA TYR A 129 -18.86 27.43 8.19
C TYR A 129 -17.50 26.96 7.66
N GLN A 130 -17.19 27.19 6.38
CA GLN A 130 -16.03 26.61 5.69
C GLN A 130 -15.97 25.08 5.89
N ILE A 131 -17.12 24.40 5.79
CA ILE A 131 -17.22 22.95 5.92
C ILE A 131 -17.51 22.35 4.55
N ALA A 132 -16.72 21.37 4.14
CA ALA A 132 -17.02 20.51 3.00
C ALA A 132 -17.49 19.14 3.50
N LEU A 133 -18.54 18.60 2.91
CA LEU A 133 -19.02 17.24 3.13
C LEU A 133 -18.60 16.37 1.94
N GLU A 134 -18.04 15.20 2.23
CA GLU A 134 -17.62 14.21 1.23
C GLU A 134 -18.10 12.82 1.67
N VAL A 135 -18.79 12.11 0.78
CA VAL A 135 -19.35 10.79 1.04
C VAL A 135 -18.50 9.72 0.37
N GLN A 136 -17.83 8.94 1.21
CA GLN A 136 -16.87 7.94 0.80
C GLN A 136 -17.56 6.61 0.51
N GLY A 137 -17.47 6.15 -0.75
CA GLY A 137 -18.03 4.88 -1.18
C GLY A 137 -17.21 3.66 -0.72
N SER A 138 -17.82 2.46 -0.80
CA SER A 138 -17.16 1.18 -0.48
C SER A 138 -15.93 0.88 -1.34
N GLN A 139 -15.87 1.52 -2.50
CA GLN A 139 -14.78 1.45 -3.46
C GLN A 139 -13.47 2.06 -2.95
N HIS A 140 -13.48 2.84 -1.85
CA HIS A 140 -12.28 3.45 -1.27
C HIS A 140 -11.61 2.55 -0.20
N ARG A 141 -12.28 1.49 0.31
CA ARG A 141 -11.73 0.57 1.34
C ARG A 141 -11.41 -0.84 0.86
N LEU A 142 -12.10 -1.34 -0.16
CA LEU A 142 -11.97 -2.74 -0.57
C LEU A 142 -10.75 -2.95 -1.48
N HIS A 143 -9.62 -3.31 -0.88
CA HIS A 143 -8.39 -3.76 -1.58
C HIS A 143 -8.54 -5.15 -2.23
N SER A 144 -9.66 -5.84 -2.03
CA SER A 144 -9.88 -7.19 -2.56
C SER A 144 -11.33 -7.41 -2.95
N THR A 145 -11.50 -8.26 -3.97
CA THR A 145 -12.75 -8.73 -4.59
C THR A 145 -13.35 -7.82 -5.67
N SER A 146 -12.99 -8.14 -6.92
CA SER A 146 -13.73 -7.85 -8.16
C SER A 146 -13.89 -6.38 -8.64
N TRP A 147 -13.68 -5.34 -7.82
CA TRP A 147 -13.88 -3.93 -8.23
C TRP A 147 -12.69 -3.31 -8.97
N TYR A 148 -11.46 -3.54 -8.50
CA TYR A 148 -10.24 -3.12 -9.18
C TYR A 148 -9.52 -4.33 -9.78
N LYS A 149 -9.26 -4.29 -11.08
CA LYS A 149 -8.37 -5.25 -11.76
C LYS A 149 -6.90 -4.84 -11.64
N ASP A 150 -6.63 -3.63 -11.14
CA ASP A 150 -5.35 -2.93 -11.28
C ASP A 150 -5.07 -2.12 -10.01
N ILE A 151 -3.94 -2.43 -9.35
CA ILE A 151 -3.46 -1.78 -8.11
C ILE A 151 -3.29 -0.28 -8.32
N LYS A 152 -2.87 0.13 -9.53
CA LYS A 152 -2.63 1.53 -9.89
C LYS A 152 -3.87 2.41 -9.74
N ARG A 153 -5.06 1.88 -10.04
CA ARG A 153 -6.32 2.63 -9.90
C ARG A 153 -6.72 2.87 -8.44
N PHE A 154 -6.33 1.96 -7.55
CA PHE A 154 -6.56 2.13 -6.11
C PHE A 154 -5.61 3.18 -5.54
N GLU A 155 -4.32 3.11 -5.90
CA GLU A 155 -3.32 4.13 -5.54
C GLU A 155 -3.76 5.53 -6.02
N ASP A 156 -4.24 5.64 -7.27
CA ASP A 156 -4.76 6.91 -7.82
C ASP A 156 -5.92 7.49 -6.98
N ILE A 157 -6.78 6.64 -6.40
CA ILE A 157 -7.91 7.09 -5.58
C ILE A 157 -7.43 7.54 -4.20
N VAL A 158 -6.55 6.78 -3.57
CA VAL A 158 -5.93 7.15 -2.29
C VAL A 158 -5.19 8.47 -2.42
N ASP A 159 -4.43 8.65 -3.50
CA ASP A 159 -3.69 9.89 -3.77
C ASP A 159 -4.64 11.07 -4.04
N ARG A 160 -5.75 10.86 -4.74
CA ARG A 160 -6.79 11.89 -4.93
C ARG A 160 -7.43 12.30 -3.61
N ASP A 161 -7.80 11.35 -2.77
CA ASP A 161 -8.40 11.64 -1.45
C ASP A 161 -7.41 12.39 -0.56
N ARG A 162 -6.14 11.96 -0.55
CA ARG A 162 -5.07 12.66 0.17
C ARG A 162 -4.87 14.08 -0.34
N LYS A 163 -4.83 14.27 -1.66
CA LYS A 163 -4.71 15.58 -2.29
C LYS A 163 -5.90 16.48 -1.93
N LYS A 164 -7.11 15.95 -1.95
CA LYS A 164 -8.34 16.66 -1.57
C LYS A 164 -8.28 17.14 -0.12
N ARG A 165 -7.89 16.28 0.82
CA ARG A 165 -7.69 16.64 2.24
C ARG A 165 -6.68 17.78 2.40
N CYS A 166 -5.50 17.65 1.79
CA CYS A 166 -4.47 18.69 1.83
C CYS A 166 -4.97 20.02 1.27
N LEU A 167 -5.61 20.01 0.10
CA LEU A 167 -6.10 21.24 -0.53
C LEU A 167 -7.21 21.91 0.31
N CYS A 168 -8.13 21.14 0.90
CA CYS A 168 -9.13 21.71 1.81
C CYS A 168 -8.46 22.36 3.03
N GLN A 169 -7.54 21.65 3.68
CA GLN A 169 -6.83 22.17 4.84
C GLN A 169 -6.05 23.44 4.54
N LEU A 170 -5.34 23.51 3.42
CA LEU A 170 -4.59 24.70 2.99
C LEU A 170 -5.49 25.92 2.74
N ASN A 171 -6.76 25.69 2.40
CA ASN A 171 -7.75 26.75 2.15
C ASN A 171 -8.64 27.02 3.38
N GLY A 172 -8.28 26.50 4.56
CA GLY A 172 -9.06 26.72 5.79
C GLY A 172 -10.42 26.01 5.81
N ILE A 173 -10.59 24.97 4.98
CA ILE A 173 -11.83 24.21 4.86
C ILE A 173 -11.76 22.94 5.70
N PHE A 174 -12.73 22.76 6.58
CA PHE A 174 -12.92 21.54 7.33
C PHE A 174 -13.61 20.48 6.47
N LEU A 175 -12.88 19.43 6.12
CA LEU A 175 -13.42 18.31 5.33
C LEU A 175 -14.06 17.25 6.24
N LEU A 176 -15.38 17.07 6.11
CA LEU A 176 -16.18 16.09 6.83
C LEU A 176 -16.46 14.88 5.93
N GLU A 177 -15.74 13.79 6.19
CA GLU A 177 -15.82 12.57 5.36
C GLU A 177 -16.75 11.51 5.95
N VAL A 178 -17.90 11.23 5.34
CA VAL A 178 -18.84 10.20 5.83
C VAL A 178 -18.72 8.93 5.01
N TRP A 179 -18.44 7.80 5.64
CA TRP A 179 -18.39 6.51 4.96
C TRP A 179 -19.79 5.92 4.75
N TYR A 180 -19.98 5.21 3.64
CA TYR A 180 -21.26 4.58 3.29
C TYR A 180 -21.82 3.59 4.32
N ASP A 181 -20.95 3.03 5.19
CA ASP A 181 -21.28 2.08 6.25
C ASP A 181 -21.40 2.74 7.64
N GLU A 182 -21.13 4.04 7.75
CA GLU A 182 -21.38 4.80 8.98
C GLU A 182 -22.86 5.16 9.14
N ASN A 183 -23.29 5.39 10.38
CA ASN A 183 -24.61 5.98 10.64
C ASN A 183 -24.51 7.51 10.55
N PRO A 184 -24.99 8.15 9.48
CA PRO A 184 -24.85 9.59 9.27
C PRO A 184 -25.55 10.43 10.34
N GLU A 185 -26.60 9.91 10.97
CA GLU A 185 -27.33 10.59 12.06
C GLU A 185 -26.51 10.70 13.34
N LYS A 186 -25.44 9.90 13.47
CA LYS A 186 -24.50 10.00 14.60
C LYS A 186 -23.23 10.73 14.18
N VAL A 187 -22.60 10.29 13.09
CA VAL A 187 -21.26 10.76 12.74
C VAL A 187 -21.23 12.22 12.28
N ILE A 188 -22.27 12.70 11.59
CA ILE A 188 -22.31 14.08 11.11
C ILE A 188 -22.44 15.07 12.28
N PRO A 189 -23.43 14.94 13.21
CA PRO A 189 -23.50 15.79 14.38
C PRO A 189 -22.22 15.80 15.22
N GLU A 190 -21.66 14.61 15.51
CA GLU A 190 -20.46 14.49 16.34
C GLU A 190 -19.26 15.24 15.74
N ARG A 191 -19.05 15.11 14.42
CA ARG A 191 -17.93 15.74 13.73
C ARG A 191 -18.12 17.25 13.57
N ILE A 192 -19.34 17.71 13.26
CA ILE A 192 -19.65 19.15 13.23
C ILE A 192 -19.44 19.76 14.62
N GLN A 193 -19.88 19.08 15.68
CA GLN A 193 -19.68 19.58 17.04
C GLN A 193 -18.20 19.71 17.38
N LYS A 194 -17.38 18.70 17.05
CA LYS A 194 -15.91 18.79 17.22
C LYS A 194 -15.29 19.98 16.49
N ILE A 195 -15.74 20.27 15.26
CA ILE A 195 -15.26 21.45 14.51
C ILE A 195 -15.67 22.74 15.24
N LYS A 196 -16.93 22.85 15.67
CA LYS A 196 -17.41 24.02 16.43
C LYS A 196 -16.62 24.22 17.72
N ASP A 197 -16.37 23.14 18.47
CA ASP A 197 -15.62 23.19 19.72
C ASP A 197 -14.16 23.62 19.49
N PHE A 198 -13.51 23.08 18.46
CA PHE A 198 -12.17 23.49 18.06
C PHE A 198 -12.10 24.97 17.69
N VAL A 199 -13.04 25.45 16.87
CA VAL A 199 -13.12 26.85 16.47
C VAL A 199 -13.33 27.76 17.67
N ASN A 200 -14.28 27.41 18.56
CA ASN A 200 -14.54 28.15 19.79
C ASN A 200 -13.32 28.19 20.72
N GLN A 201 -12.59 27.08 20.83
CA GLN A 201 -11.37 27.02 21.63
C GLN A 201 -10.28 27.90 21.03
N ALA A 202 -10.10 27.89 19.71
CA ALA A 202 -9.16 28.77 19.04
C ALA A 202 -9.50 30.26 19.30
N PHE A 203 -10.76 30.65 19.16
CA PHE A 203 -11.19 32.03 19.47
C PHE A 203 -10.87 32.44 20.91
N LYS A 204 -11.08 31.55 21.89
CA LYS A 204 -10.74 31.81 23.31
C LYS A 204 -9.23 31.94 23.58
N VAL A 205 -8.39 31.30 22.77
CA VAL A 205 -6.93 31.38 22.92
C VAL A 205 -6.38 32.69 22.33
N PHE A 206 -7.06 33.25 21.34
CA PHE A 206 -6.61 34.45 20.64
C PHE A 206 -7.27 35.76 21.09
N ASP A 207 -8.12 35.74 22.14
CA ASP A 207 -8.86 36.90 22.69
C ASP A 207 -9.41 37.83 21.59
N LEU A 208 -10.07 37.24 20.58
CA LEU A 208 -10.85 37.94 19.56
C LEU A 208 -12.32 38.06 19.97
#